data_AF-A0A918D662-F1
#
_entry.id   AF-A0A918D662-F1
#
_cell.length_a   1.000
_cell.length_b   1.000
_cell.length_c   1.000
_cell.angle_alpha   90.00
_cell.angle_beta   90.00
_cell.angle_gamma   90.00
#
_symmetry.space_group_name_H-M   'P 1'
#
loop_
_entity.id
_entity.type
_entity.pdbx_description
1 polymer ?
#
loop_
_entity_poly.entity_id
_entity_poly.type
_entity_poly.pdbx_seq_one_letter_code
_entity_poly.pdbx_strand_id
1 'polypeptide(L)'
;MNKKLAAALSGGAVLVLALSGCSSSSGNNDKLNSWAKQVCDAVQPQIKKIATANVAIQKEASDDSAPEDVQKADTKGFKDISDAYKVMATAIEKAGPPDVDDGKKKQKDAVKELNDLSASYADLGKQSDALDTKDQAKFADGLSGVAEQLGKLSQSGTDALKKLEEGDVGKAMATQASCKAASAAPSATKG
;
A
#
# COMPACT_ATOMS: atom_id res chain seq x y z
N MET A 1 -33.79 -11.47 -54.01
CA MET A 1 -34.45 -10.37 -54.75
C MET A 1 -35.00 -9.37 -53.73
N ASN A 2 -34.47 -8.14 -53.77
CA ASN A 2 -35.08 -6.85 -53.36
C ASN A 2 -35.43 -6.65 -51.87
N LYS A 3 -35.16 -5.53 -51.20
CA LYS A 3 -34.83 -4.16 -51.64
C LYS A 3 -34.18 -3.40 -50.47
N LYS A 4 -33.16 -2.60 -50.78
CA LYS A 4 -32.67 -1.51 -49.94
C LYS A 4 -33.72 -0.39 -49.89
N LEU A 5 -33.88 0.24 -48.74
CA LEU A 5 -34.41 1.59 -48.64
C LEU A 5 -33.53 2.39 -47.67
N ALA A 6 -32.75 3.28 -48.25
CA ALA A 6 -32.24 4.45 -47.56
C ALA A 6 -33.29 5.56 -47.69
N ALA A 7 -33.55 6.28 -46.60
CA ALA A 7 -34.20 7.58 -46.65
C ALA A 7 -33.61 8.45 -45.55
N ALA A 8 -32.92 9.50 -45.99
CA ALA A 8 -32.50 10.63 -45.21
C ALA A 8 -33.70 11.47 -44.77
N LEU A 9 -33.62 12.14 -43.62
CA LEU A 9 -34.37 13.36 -43.35
C LEU A 9 -33.59 14.26 -42.38
N SER A 10 -33.44 15.48 -42.84
CA SER A 10 -32.72 16.62 -42.30
C SER A 10 -33.55 17.45 -41.31
N GLY A 11 -32.92 17.91 -40.23
CA GLY A 11 -33.14 19.22 -39.59
C GLY A 11 -34.32 19.37 -38.61
N GLY A 12 -34.02 19.86 -37.39
CA GLY A 12 -35.04 20.45 -36.51
C GLY A 12 -34.77 20.37 -35.00
N ALA A 13 -34.13 21.41 -34.47
CA ALA A 13 -34.03 21.88 -33.08
C ALA A 13 -34.56 21.05 -31.88
N VAL A 14 -33.61 20.78 -30.97
CA VAL A 14 -33.64 20.97 -29.50
C VAL A 14 -35.00 20.88 -28.79
N LEU A 15 -35.18 19.78 -28.04
CA LEU A 15 -35.91 19.74 -26.78
C LEU A 15 -35.01 19.03 -25.76
N VAL A 16 -34.15 19.81 -25.10
CA VAL A 16 -33.54 19.43 -23.82
C VAL A 16 -34.61 19.65 -22.76
N LEU A 17 -35.30 18.58 -22.36
CA LEU A 17 -36.01 18.53 -21.08
C LEU A 17 -35.88 17.12 -20.48
N ALA A 18 -35.03 17.07 -19.46
CA ALA A 18 -35.06 16.21 -18.28
C ALA A 18 -35.12 14.69 -18.48
N LEU A 19 -33.95 14.07 -18.69
CA LEU A 19 -33.68 12.76 -18.07
C LEU A 19 -33.58 12.95 -16.55
N SER A 20 -34.72 13.03 -15.87
CA SER A 20 -34.80 12.70 -14.45
C SER A 20 -34.77 11.16 -14.33
N GLY A 21 -33.56 10.60 -14.41
CA GLY A 21 -33.37 9.16 -14.29
C GLY A 21 -31.92 8.75 -14.53
N CYS A 22 -31.15 8.70 -13.44
CA CYS A 22 -29.81 8.11 -13.36
C CYS A 22 -28.65 8.94 -13.98
N SER A 23 -28.41 10.14 -13.45
CA SER A 23 -27.09 10.75 -13.50
C SER A 23 -26.72 11.28 -12.11
N SER A 24 -26.37 10.36 -11.22
CA SER A 24 -25.74 10.68 -9.93
C SER A 24 -24.47 9.85 -9.66
N SER A 25 -23.92 9.20 -10.70
CA SER A 25 -22.82 8.22 -10.56
C SER A 25 -21.57 8.54 -11.39
N SER A 26 -21.45 9.76 -11.93
CA SER A 26 -20.22 10.16 -12.64
C SER A 26 -19.31 11.03 -11.77
N GLY A 27 -19.86 11.99 -11.02
CA GLY A 27 -19.04 12.92 -10.22
C GLY A 27 -18.38 12.32 -8.96
N ASN A 28 -19.06 11.41 -8.24
CA ASN A 28 -18.47 10.76 -7.06
C ASN A 28 -17.40 9.74 -7.44
N ASN A 29 -17.59 9.05 -8.56
CA ASN A 29 -16.61 8.11 -9.09
C ASN A 29 -15.32 8.84 -9.53
N ASP A 30 -15.43 10.03 -10.11
CA ASP A 30 -14.25 10.80 -10.54
C ASP A 30 -13.41 11.32 -9.35
N LYS A 31 -14.06 11.78 -8.27
CA LYS A 31 -13.36 12.19 -7.04
C LYS A 31 -12.68 11.01 -6.35
N LEU A 32 -13.40 9.90 -6.20
CA LEU A 32 -12.85 8.71 -5.56
C LEU A 32 -11.72 8.08 -6.40
N ASN A 33 -11.83 8.08 -7.73
CA ASN A 33 -10.75 7.66 -8.63
C ASN A 33 -9.55 8.61 -8.55
N SER A 34 -9.76 9.93 -8.45
CA SER A 34 -8.66 10.90 -8.29
C SER A 34 -7.95 10.73 -6.96
N TRP A 35 -8.72 10.52 -5.88
CA TRP A 35 -8.19 10.19 -4.56
C TRP A 35 -7.36 8.89 -4.61
N ALA A 36 -7.91 7.85 -5.22
CA ALA A 36 -7.24 6.56 -5.36
C ALA A 36 -5.94 6.70 -6.16
N LYS A 37 -5.96 7.44 -7.27
CA LYS A 37 -4.76 7.73 -8.05
C LYS A 37 -3.69 8.43 -7.23
N GLN A 38 -4.04 9.49 -6.51
CA GLN A 38 -3.10 10.23 -5.67
C GLN A 38 -2.45 9.33 -4.62
N VAL A 39 -3.26 8.50 -3.94
CA VAL A 39 -2.75 7.56 -2.93
C VAL A 39 -1.88 6.48 -3.58
N CYS A 40 -2.36 5.82 -4.63
CA CYS A 40 -1.64 4.75 -5.33
C CYS A 40 -0.29 5.23 -5.90
N ASP A 41 -0.25 6.41 -6.52
CA ASP A 41 0.99 6.96 -7.10
C ASP A 41 2.03 7.26 -6.02
N ALA A 42 1.60 7.71 -4.84
CA ALA A 42 2.50 7.97 -3.71
C ALA A 42 2.94 6.70 -2.97
N VAL A 43 2.07 5.69 -2.89
CA VAL A 43 2.29 4.43 -2.18
C VAL A 43 3.15 3.46 -2.98
N GLN A 44 3.02 3.41 -4.30
CA GLN A 44 3.71 2.44 -5.18
C GLN A 44 5.24 2.39 -4.99
N PRO A 45 5.97 3.52 -4.91
CA PRO A 45 7.41 3.49 -4.67
C PRO A 45 7.75 2.97 -3.27
N GLN A 46 6.87 3.16 -2.29
CA GLN A 46 7.07 2.72 -0.91
C GLN A 46 6.85 1.22 -0.76
N ILE A 47 5.90 0.64 -1.48
CA ILE A 47 5.73 -0.82 -1.56
C ILE A 47 6.99 -1.47 -2.14
N LYS A 48 7.54 -0.91 -3.22
CA LYS A 48 8.83 -1.37 -3.77
C LYS A 48 9.96 -1.27 -2.75
N LYS A 49 10.04 -0.13 -2.03
CA LYS A 49 11.04 0.08 -0.97
C LYS A 49 10.95 -0.99 0.11
N ILE A 50 9.74 -1.31 0.58
CA ILE A 50 9.50 -2.39 1.56
C ILE A 50 9.93 -3.75 1.00
N ALA A 51 9.55 -4.06 -0.25
CA ALA A 51 9.92 -5.33 -0.88
C ALA A 51 11.45 -5.47 -0.99
N THR A 52 12.15 -4.42 -1.43
CA THR A 52 13.61 -4.40 -1.50
C THR A 52 14.26 -4.55 -0.12
N ALA A 53 13.74 -3.88 0.89
CA ALA A 53 14.23 -4.01 2.27
C ALA A 53 14.06 -5.45 2.79
N ASN A 54 12.89 -6.06 2.58
CA ASN A 54 12.64 -7.44 2.98
C ASN A 54 13.55 -8.44 2.25
N VAL A 55 13.82 -8.25 0.96
CA VAL A 55 14.77 -9.10 0.21
C VAL A 55 16.18 -8.97 0.78
N ALA A 56 16.62 -7.76 1.13
CA ALA A 56 17.95 -7.55 1.72
C ALA A 56 18.08 -8.23 3.09
N ILE A 57 17.08 -8.10 3.95
CA ILE A 57 17.00 -8.78 5.26
C ILE A 57 17.05 -10.31 5.06
N GLN A 58 16.18 -10.84 4.20
CA GLN A 58 16.11 -12.29 3.96
C GLN A 58 17.39 -12.87 3.39
N LYS A 59 18.08 -12.12 2.51
CA LYS A 59 19.36 -12.53 1.94
C LYS A 59 20.40 -12.74 3.04
N GLU A 60 20.63 -11.73 3.88
CA GLU A 60 21.64 -11.85 4.94
C GLU A 60 21.24 -12.83 6.05
N ALA A 61 19.94 -13.09 6.24
CA ALA A 61 19.47 -14.13 7.16
C ALA A 61 19.63 -15.56 6.60
N SER A 62 19.72 -15.73 5.27
CA SER A 62 19.83 -17.05 4.61
C SER A 62 21.26 -17.38 4.19
N ASP A 63 22.05 -16.35 3.92
CA ASP A 63 23.49 -16.47 3.71
C ASP A 63 24.16 -16.81 5.06
N ASP A 64 25.27 -17.55 5.06
CA ASP A 64 26.13 -17.74 6.25
C ASP A 64 26.91 -16.44 6.55
N SER A 65 26.15 -15.34 6.71
CA SER A 65 26.65 -13.98 6.80
C SER A 65 27.24 -13.68 8.17
N ALA A 66 28.24 -12.79 8.18
CA ALA A 66 28.82 -12.31 9.42
C ALA A 66 27.76 -11.56 10.26
N PRO A 67 27.79 -11.64 11.60
CA PRO A 67 26.88 -10.90 12.48
C PRO A 67 26.80 -9.39 12.17
N GLU A 68 27.92 -8.77 11.80
CA GLU A 68 27.97 -7.36 11.39
C GLU A 68 27.17 -7.05 10.12
N ASP A 69 27.10 -8.00 9.19
CA ASP A 69 26.39 -7.81 7.91
C ASP A 69 24.89 -8.01 8.10
N VAL A 70 24.50 -9.03 8.88
CA VAL A 70 23.10 -9.22 9.33
C VAL A 70 22.61 -7.98 10.09
N GLN A 71 23.39 -7.50 11.07
CA GLN A 71 23.05 -6.30 11.84
C GLN A 71 22.78 -5.09 10.92
N LYS A 72 23.70 -4.79 10.00
CA LYS A 72 23.57 -3.63 9.10
C LYS A 72 22.37 -3.77 8.17
N ALA A 73 22.15 -4.96 7.62
CA ALA A 73 21.04 -5.22 6.72
C ALA A 73 19.70 -5.08 7.43
N ASP A 74 19.58 -5.62 8.64
CA ASP A 74 18.38 -5.51 9.47
C ASP A 74 18.11 -4.06 9.89
N THR A 75 19.10 -3.37 10.46
CA THR A 75 18.97 -1.95 10.87
C THR A 75 18.52 -1.09 9.71
N LYS A 76 19.17 -1.23 8.54
CA LYS A 76 18.81 -0.46 7.35
C LYS A 76 17.44 -0.87 6.81
N GLY A 77 17.16 -2.17 6.71
CA GLY A 77 15.93 -2.70 6.16
C GLY A 77 14.71 -2.27 6.99
N PHE A 78 14.76 -2.44 8.31
CA PHE A 78 13.70 -2.00 9.19
C PHE A 78 13.51 -0.48 9.18
N LYS A 79 14.61 0.29 9.12
CA LYS A 79 14.51 1.75 8.92
C LYS A 79 13.82 2.10 7.60
N ASP A 80 14.18 1.44 6.51
CA ASP A 80 13.59 1.68 5.19
C ASP A 80 12.10 1.37 5.16
N ILE A 81 11.68 0.30 5.84
CA ILE A 81 10.27 -0.09 6.01
C ILE A 81 9.53 0.93 6.88
N SER A 82 10.11 1.36 8.00
CA SER A 82 9.55 2.40 8.87
C SER A 82 9.28 3.69 8.09
N ASP A 83 10.28 4.17 7.35
CA ASP A 83 10.17 5.40 6.57
C ASP A 83 9.11 5.27 5.47
N ALA A 84 9.03 4.09 4.83
CA ALA A 84 8.01 3.80 3.82
C ALA A 84 6.59 3.90 4.41
N TYR A 85 6.33 3.28 5.56
CA TYR A 85 5.04 3.39 6.26
C TYR A 85 4.71 4.83 6.66
N LYS A 86 5.68 5.61 7.11
CA LYS A 86 5.48 7.03 7.42
C LYS A 86 5.05 7.84 6.19
N VAL A 87 5.70 7.58 5.05
CA VAL A 87 5.36 8.24 3.78
C VAL A 87 3.96 7.84 3.31
N MET A 88 3.59 6.57 3.42
CA MET A 88 2.25 6.10 3.08
C MET A 88 1.18 6.75 3.98
N ALA A 89 1.42 6.87 5.29
CA ALA A 89 0.52 7.56 6.21
C ALA A 89 0.31 9.02 5.78
N THR A 90 1.42 9.70 5.46
CA THR A 90 1.40 11.09 5.01
C THR A 90 0.65 11.25 3.67
N ALA A 91 0.75 10.26 2.77
CA ALA A 91 0.05 10.30 1.49
C ALA A 91 -1.47 10.21 1.67
N ILE A 92 -1.95 9.29 2.51
CA ILE A 92 -3.37 9.16 2.85
C ILE A 92 -3.87 10.39 3.61
N GLU A 93 -3.07 10.93 4.53
CA GLU A 93 -3.40 12.16 5.24
C GLU A 93 -3.59 13.33 4.28
N LYS A 94 -2.65 13.53 3.35
CA LYS A 94 -2.69 14.59 2.33
C LYS A 94 -3.83 14.43 1.31
N ALA A 95 -4.20 13.19 0.98
CA ALA A 95 -5.33 12.92 0.09
C ALA A 95 -6.68 13.26 0.74
N GLY A 96 -6.72 13.34 2.08
CA GLY A 96 -7.95 13.56 2.83
C GLY A 96 -8.83 12.31 2.85
N PRO A 97 -10.05 12.41 3.39
CA PRO A 97 -10.98 11.28 3.44
C PRO A 97 -11.46 10.90 2.02
N PRO A 98 -11.56 9.60 1.68
CA PRO A 98 -12.24 9.17 0.47
C PRO A 98 -13.74 9.55 0.53
N ASP A 99 -14.33 9.83 -0.63
CA ASP A 99 -15.74 10.23 -0.77
C ASP A 99 -16.68 8.99 -0.71
N VAL A 100 -16.72 8.37 0.47
CA VAL A 100 -17.52 7.18 0.80
C VAL A 100 -18.06 7.27 2.23
N ASP A 101 -19.01 6.40 2.57
CA ASP A 101 -19.47 6.23 3.94
C ASP A 101 -18.30 5.94 4.89
N ASP A 102 -18.31 6.62 6.04
CA ASP A 102 -17.25 6.60 7.05
C ASP A 102 -15.84 6.96 6.53
N GLY A 103 -15.71 7.63 5.38
CA GLY A 103 -14.41 7.96 4.78
C GLY A 103 -13.44 8.69 5.72
N LYS A 104 -13.94 9.61 6.56
CA LYS A 104 -13.14 10.28 7.62
C LYS A 104 -12.61 9.31 8.67
N LYS A 105 -13.41 8.34 9.08
CA LYS A 105 -13.00 7.34 10.07
C LYS A 105 -11.98 6.39 9.44
N LYS A 106 -12.29 5.86 8.26
CA LYS A 106 -11.38 4.98 7.49
C LYS A 106 -10.02 5.62 7.29
N GLN A 107 -9.99 6.88 6.88
CA GLN A 107 -8.74 7.63 6.69
C GLN A 107 -7.95 7.79 8.00
N LYS A 108 -8.58 8.23 9.08
CA LYS A 108 -7.89 8.40 10.38
C LYS A 108 -7.35 7.08 10.93
N ASP A 109 -8.15 6.02 10.87
CA ASP A 109 -7.74 4.70 11.35
C ASP A 109 -6.54 4.17 10.54
N ALA A 110 -6.58 4.31 9.21
CA ALA A 110 -5.47 3.90 8.33
C ALA A 110 -4.20 4.73 8.57
N VAL A 111 -4.32 6.06 8.71
CA VAL A 111 -3.18 6.93 9.04
C VAL A 111 -2.59 6.56 10.40
N LYS A 112 -3.43 6.25 11.40
CA LYS A 112 -2.95 5.78 12.70
C LYS A 112 -2.20 4.47 12.58
N GLU A 113 -2.79 3.46 11.94
CA GLU A 113 -2.18 2.13 11.78
C GLU A 113 -0.83 2.21 11.04
N LEU A 114 -0.72 2.99 9.97
CA LEU A 114 0.54 3.20 9.26
C LEU A 114 1.61 3.91 10.11
N ASN A 115 1.22 4.86 10.96
CA ASN A 115 2.15 5.49 11.88
C ASN A 115 2.60 4.53 13.00
N ASP A 116 1.71 3.68 13.50
CA ASP A 116 2.04 2.65 14.50
C ASP A 116 3.00 1.59 13.91
N LEU A 117 2.76 1.16 12.66
CA LEU A 117 3.67 0.31 11.91
C LEU A 117 5.03 0.97 11.72
N SER A 118 5.06 2.25 11.32
CA SER A 118 6.30 3.02 11.17
C SER A 118 7.11 3.02 12.48
N ALA A 119 6.47 3.34 13.61
CA ALA A 119 7.13 3.33 14.91
C ALA A 119 7.65 1.95 15.29
N SER A 120 6.85 0.90 15.08
CA SER A 120 7.23 -0.48 15.40
C SER A 120 8.45 -0.95 14.62
N TYR A 121 8.51 -0.64 13.32
CA TYR A 121 9.69 -0.93 12.49
C TYR A 121 10.89 -0.06 12.84
N ALA A 122 10.70 1.19 13.27
CA ALA A 122 11.80 2.01 13.76
C ALA A 122 12.43 1.40 15.02
N ASP A 123 11.62 0.83 15.91
CA ASP A 123 12.10 0.17 17.12
C ASP A 123 12.79 -1.16 16.83
N LEU A 124 12.31 -1.94 15.85
CA LEU A 124 13.03 -3.11 15.33
C LEU A 124 14.41 -2.71 14.82
N GLY A 125 14.50 -1.64 14.02
CA GLY A 125 15.78 -1.13 13.52
C GLY A 125 16.75 -0.74 14.63
N LYS A 126 16.28 -0.13 15.72
CA LYS A 126 17.11 0.18 16.89
C LYS A 126 17.57 -1.07 17.63
N GLN A 127 16.72 -2.09 17.75
CA GLN A 127 17.07 -3.35 18.40
C GLN A 127 18.12 -4.10 17.59
N SER A 128 17.96 -4.15 16.26
CA SER A 128 18.98 -4.70 15.36
C SER A 128 20.31 -3.96 15.50
N ASP A 129 20.31 -2.62 15.51
CA ASP A 129 21.52 -1.81 15.68
C ASP A 129 22.25 -2.07 17.01
N ALA A 130 21.50 -2.46 18.05
CA ALA A 130 22.02 -2.76 19.37
C ALA A 130 22.54 -4.20 19.55
N LEU A 131 22.42 -5.07 18.54
CA LEU A 131 22.89 -6.45 18.63
C LEU A 131 24.41 -6.52 18.86
N ASP A 132 24.85 -7.45 19.70
CA ASP A 132 26.28 -7.65 19.98
C ASP A 132 26.91 -8.54 18.89
N THR A 133 27.58 -7.93 17.91
CA THR A 133 28.19 -8.68 16.79
C THR A 133 29.45 -9.44 17.18
N LYS A 134 30.01 -9.21 18.38
CA LYS A 134 31.27 -9.80 18.83
C LYS A 134 31.07 -11.07 19.65
N ASP A 135 29.85 -11.29 20.15
CA ASP A 135 29.46 -12.43 20.96
C ASP A 135 28.34 -13.18 20.25
N GLN A 136 28.67 -14.30 19.60
CA GLN A 136 27.71 -15.05 18.78
C GLN A 136 26.49 -15.53 19.56
N ALA A 137 26.64 -15.87 20.84
CA ALA A 137 25.52 -16.34 21.65
C ALA A 137 24.55 -15.19 21.95
N LYS A 138 25.08 -14.00 22.30
CA LYS A 138 24.25 -12.80 22.50
C LYS A 138 23.66 -12.27 21.21
N PHE A 139 24.39 -12.37 20.10
CA PHE A 139 23.88 -12.00 18.79
C PHE A 139 22.64 -12.82 18.45
N ALA A 140 22.74 -14.15 18.57
CA ALA A 140 21.64 -15.06 18.28
C ALA A 140 20.44 -14.84 19.21
N ASP A 141 20.68 -14.62 20.51
CA ASP A 141 19.61 -14.32 21.47
C ASP A 141 18.90 -13.00 21.14
N GLY A 142 19.66 -11.93 20.88
CA GLY A 142 19.10 -10.64 20.47
C GLY A 142 18.32 -10.72 19.15
N LEU A 143 18.85 -11.45 18.16
CA LEU A 143 18.18 -11.65 16.88
C LEU A 143 16.87 -12.43 17.04
N SER A 144 16.83 -13.41 17.96
CA SER A 144 15.58 -14.10 18.33
C SER A 144 14.55 -13.12 18.91
N GLY A 145 14.96 -12.18 19.76
CA GLY A 145 14.09 -11.12 20.29
C GLY A 145 13.51 -10.21 19.19
N VAL A 146 14.32 -9.82 18.22
CA VAL A 146 13.88 -9.05 17.04
C VAL A 146 12.85 -9.87 16.24
N ALA A 147 13.11 -11.15 16.00
CA ALA A 147 12.21 -12.05 15.28
C ALA A 147 10.87 -12.24 16.01
N GLU A 148 10.87 -12.36 17.35
CA GLU A 148 9.64 -12.44 18.14
C GLU A 148 8.78 -11.17 18.02
N GLN A 149 9.41 -9.99 18.07
CA GLN A 149 8.69 -8.73 17.92
C GLN A 149 8.14 -8.58 16.49
N LEU A 150 8.90 -8.98 15.48
CA LEU A 150 8.43 -9.04 14.09
C LEU A 150 7.26 -10.03 13.94
N GLY A 151 7.30 -11.18 14.63
CA GLY A 151 6.22 -12.15 14.68
C GLY A 151 4.93 -11.55 15.26
N LYS A 152 5.02 -10.82 16.37
CA LYS A 152 3.89 -10.09 16.96
C LYS A 152 3.33 -9.06 15.98
N LEU A 153 4.20 -8.30 15.32
CA LEU A 153 3.80 -7.29 14.33
C LEU A 153 3.10 -7.93 13.12
N SER A 154 3.53 -9.11 12.66
CA SER A 154 2.87 -9.82 11.56
C SER A 154 1.45 -10.28 11.91
N GLN A 155 1.17 -10.52 13.19
CA GLN A 155 -0.14 -10.89 13.70
C GLN A 155 -1.04 -9.66 13.93
N SER A 156 -0.45 -8.47 14.09
CA SER A 156 -1.17 -7.23 14.37
C SER A 156 -0.77 -6.11 13.40
N GLY A 157 -1.65 -5.72 12.47
CA GLY A 157 -1.44 -4.45 11.74
C GLY A 157 -1.78 -4.43 10.27
N THR A 158 -2.99 -4.85 9.89
CA THR A 158 -3.54 -4.50 8.57
C THR A 158 -5.05 -4.26 8.59
N ASP A 159 -5.68 -4.17 9.76
CA ASP A 159 -7.14 -4.19 9.86
C ASP A 159 -7.77 -2.87 9.41
N ALA A 160 -7.15 -1.74 9.75
CA ALA A 160 -7.64 -0.44 9.31
C ALA A 160 -7.34 -0.21 7.82
N LEU A 161 -6.20 -0.70 7.32
CA LEU A 161 -5.88 -0.70 5.90
C LEU A 161 -6.87 -1.54 5.09
N LYS A 162 -7.19 -2.76 5.54
CA LYS A 162 -8.23 -3.60 4.92
C LYS A 162 -9.58 -2.87 4.91
N LYS A 163 -9.98 -2.27 6.03
CA LYS A 163 -11.23 -1.48 6.13
C LYS A 163 -11.24 -0.24 5.24
N LEU A 164 -10.09 0.41 5.06
CA LEU A 164 -9.95 1.51 4.10
C LEU A 164 -10.23 1.01 2.69
N GLU A 165 -9.68 -0.13 2.30
CA GLU A 165 -9.82 -0.73 0.97
C GLU A 165 -11.16 -1.45 0.74
N GLU A 166 -12.05 -1.54 1.72
CA GLU A 166 -13.37 -2.13 1.53
C GLU A 166 -14.29 -1.29 0.63
N GLY A 167 -15.13 -1.99 -0.14
CA GLY A 167 -16.19 -1.37 -0.94
C GLY A 167 -15.65 -0.57 -2.11
N ASP A 168 -16.19 0.64 -2.30
CA ASP A 168 -15.88 1.45 -3.48
C ASP A 168 -14.46 2.00 -3.47
N VAL A 169 -13.82 2.13 -2.30
CA VAL A 169 -12.41 2.53 -2.20
C VAL A 169 -11.52 1.48 -2.86
N GLY A 170 -11.65 0.20 -2.51
CA GLY A 170 -10.88 -0.88 -3.11
C GLY A 170 -11.13 -1.02 -4.60
N LYS A 171 -12.38 -0.85 -5.05
CA LYS A 171 -12.70 -0.82 -6.49
C LYS A 171 -11.97 0.31 -7.20
N ALA A 172 -11.98 1.52 -6.63
CA ALA A 172 -11.30 2.67 -7.21
C ALA A 172 -9.77 2.51 -7.22
N MET A 173 -9.17 1.94 -6.16
CA MET A 173 -7.75 1.60 -6.15
C MET A 173 -7.40 0.54 -7.19
N ALA A 174 -8.24 -0.48 -7.35
CA ALA A 174 -8.05 -1.56 -8.31
C ALA A 174 -8.13 -1.11 -9.77
N THR A 175 -8.69 0.07 -10.08
CA THR A 175 -8.63 0.64 -11.44
C THR A 175 -7.31 1.35 -11.72
N GLN A 176 -6.55 1.75 -10.69
CA GLN A 176 -5.32 2.52 -10.85
C GLN A 176 -4.14 1.63 -11.25
N ALA A 177 -3.44 1.99 -12.32
CA ALA A 177 -2.27 1.25 -12.80
C ALA A 177 -1.14 1.17 -11.77
N SER A 178 -0.93 2.24 -10.98
CA SER A 178 0.07 2.30 -9.92
C SER A 178 -0.21 1.33 -8.77
N CYS A 179 -1.48 1.07 -8.42
CA CYS A 179 -1.83 0.04 -7.45
C CYS A 179 -1.76 -1.39 -8.04
N LYS A 180 -2.10 -1.59 -9.32
CA LYS A 180 -1.98 -2.91 -9.98
C LYS A 180 -0.54 -3.42 -10.06
N ALA A 181 0.41 -2.52 -10.36
CA ALA A 181 1.82 -2.86 -10.45
C ALA A 181 2.46 -3.19 -9.08
N ALA A 182 1.80 -2.85 -7.97
CA ALA A 182 2.26 -3.15 -6.63
C ALA A 182 1.91 -4.58 -6.18
N SER A 183 0.84 -5.19 -6.73
CA SER A 183 0.43 -6.57 -6.43
C SER A 183 1.22 -7.63 -7.21
N ALA A 184 2.00 -7.23 -8.22
CA ALA A 184 2.90 -8.12 -8.93
C ALA A 184 4.21 -8.27 -8.13
N ALA A 185 4.17 -9.02 -7.02
CA ALA A 185 5.38 -9.62 -6.48
C ALA A 185 5.96 -10.57 -7.54
N PRO A 186 7.30 -10.69 -7.68
CA PRO A 186 7.90 -11.57 -8.66
C PRO A 186 7.45 -13.00 -8.37
N SER A 187 6.77 -13.62 -9.34
CA SER A 187 6.57 -15.07 -9.35
C SER A 187 7.93 -15.72 -9.13
N ALA A 188 8.04 -16.52 -8.07
CA ALA A 188 9.19 -17.38 -7.85
C ALA A 188 9.50 -18.12 -9.15
N THR A 189 10.64 -17.79 -9.78
CA THR A 189 11.21 -18.62 -10.81
C THR A 189 11.58 -19.93 -10.12
N LYS A 190 10.77 -20.97 -10.34
CA LYS A 190 11.19 -22.35 -10.11
C LYS A 190 12.43 -22.59 -10.98
N GLY A 191 13.60 -22.64 -10.35
CA GLY A 191 14.78 -23.33 -10.83
C GLY A 191 14.85 -24.70 -10.19
#